data_AF-A0A497EG96-F1
#
_entry.id   AF-A0A497EG96-F1
#
_cell.length_a   1.000
_cell.length_b   1.000
_cell.length_c   1.000
_cell.angle_alpha   90.00
_cell.angle_beta   90.00
_cell.angle_gamma   90.00
#
_symmetry.space_group_name_H-M   'P 1'
#
loop_
_entity.id
_entity.type
_entity.pdbx_description
1 polymer ?
#
loop_
_entity_poly.entity_id
_entity_poly.type
_entity_poly.pdbx_seq_one_letter_code
_entity_poly.pdbx_strand_id
1 'polypeptide(L)'
;MAAAVGLVVPLAHFGAAVLIPLMVICHLMAVRFFLIRDAGRYVGPARRLFSRWITRLSFLWIGSIGYGFAVIPVVGAALAAATFAGLTWLVHNYVLWSLEREAERMPLARWEKAVLVLLAVATVVILAVVVVLTAAVGWSFAQIMEYVGN
;
A
#
# COMPACT_ATOMS: atom_id res chain seq x y z
N MET A 1 -21.58 2.49 -30.12
CA MET A 1 -21.06 1.67 -29.01
C MET A 1 -19.56 1.86 -28.77
N ALA A 2 -18.69 1.83 -29.81
CA ALA A 2 -17.24 2.05 -29.65
C ALA A 2 -16.86 3.40 -29.00
N ALA A 3 -17.53 4.51 -29.36
CA ALA A 3 -17.27 5.83 -28.76
C ALA A 3 -17.64 5.92 -27.27
N ALA A 4 -18.68 5.20 -26.83
CA ALA A 4 -19.06 5.14 -25.41
C ALA A 4 -18.05 4.30 -24.60
N VAL A 5 -17.60 3.17 -25.13
CA VAL A 5 -16.53 2.34 -24.53
C VAL A 5 -15.22 3.12 -24.46
N GLY A 6 -14.89 3.90 -25.49
CA GLY A 6 -13.70 4.75 -25.55
C GLY A 6 -13.66 5.87 -24.51
N LEU A 7 -14.81 6.30 -23.97
CA LEU A 7 -14.90 7.27 -22.87
C LEU A 7 -14.99 6.60 -21.49
N VAL A 8 -15.66 5.45 -21.40
CA VAL A 8 -15.85 4.71 -20.13
C VAL A 8 -14.54 4.11 -19.62
N VAL A 9 -13.68 3.58 -20.50
CA VAL A 9 -12.41 2.95 -20.10
C VAL A 9 -11.43 3.96 -19.48
N PRO A 10 -11.21 5.16 -20.06
CA PRO A 10 -10.40 6.21 -19.44
C PRO A 10 -11.01 6.73 -18.13
N LEU A 11 -12.33 6.95 -18.08
CA LEU A 11 -12.98 7.46 -16.86
C LEU A 11 -12.87 6.45 -15.71
N ALA A 12 -13.06 5.16 -16.00
CA ALA A 12 -12.91 4.08 -15.04
C ALA A 12 -11.45 3.95 -14.56
N HIS A 13 -10.47 4.11 -15.46
CA HIS A 13 -9.06 4.15 -15.09
C HIS A 13 -8.73 5.35 -14.20
N PHE A 14 -9.21 6.55 -14.52
CA PHE A 14 -9.03 7.74 -13.67
C PHE A 14 -9.69 7.57 -12.31
N GLY A 15 -10.91 7.03 -12.28
CA GLY A 15 -11.62 6.70 -11.05
C GLY A 15 -10.81 5.72 -10.19
N ALA A 16 -10.33 4.62 -10.76
CA ALA A 16 -9.49 3.65 -10.06
C ALA A 16 -8.19 4.27 -9.54
N ALA A 17 -7.50 5.07 -10.38
CA ALA A 17 -6.24 5.73 -10.03
C ALA A 17 -6.36 6.66 -8.82
N VAL A 18 -7.54 7.24 -8.57
CA VAL A 18 -7.79 8.13 -7.41
C VAL A 18 -8.42 7.38 -6.24
N LEU A 19 -9.40 6.51 -6.50
CA LEU A 19 -10.15 5.79 -5.47
C LEU A 19 -9.28 4.78 -4.73
N ILE A 20 -8.37 4.07 -5.42
CA ILE A 20 -7.51 3.07 -4.78
C ILE A 20 -6.59 3.72 -3.73
N PRO A 21 -5.80 4.78 -4.05
CA PRO A 21 -5.01 5.48 -3.05
C PRO A 21 -5.86 6.06 -1.92
N LEU A 22 -7.03 6.62 -2.24
CA LEU A 22 -7.92 7.19 -1.23
C LEU A 22 -8.40 6.12 -0.24
N MET A 23 -8.81 4.95 -0.74
CA MET A 23 -9.22 3.81 0.10
C MET A 23 -8.08 3.32 1.00
N VAL A 24 -6.86 3.19 0.45
CA VAL A 24 -5.67 2.85 1.25
C VAL A 24 -5.42 3.88 2.34
N ILE A 25 -5.49 5.17 2.03
CA ILE A 25 -5.26 6.26 2.99
C ILE A 25 -6.34 6.25 4.07
N CYS A 26 -7.61 6.16 3.70
CA CYS A 26 -8.74 6.11 4.62
C CYS A 26 -8.63 4.90 5.56
N HIS A 27 -8.31 3.71 5.03
CA HIS A 27 -8.15 2.51 5.84
C HIS A 27 -6.94 2.60 6.77
N LEU A 28 -5.80 3.12 6.29
CA LEU A 28 -4.62 3.37 7.12
C LEU A 28 -4.94 4.35 8.24
N MET A 29 -5.66 5.44 7.95
CA MET A 29 -6.10 6.40 8.95
C MET A 29 -7.04 5.75 9.97
N ALA A 30 -8.04 4.98 9.53
CA ALA A 30 -8.95 4.27 10.41
C ALA A 30 -8.19 3.34 11.37
N VAL A 31 -7.32 2.48 10.84
CA VAL A 31 -6.52 1.57 11.68
C VAL A 31 -5.61 2.35 12.64
N ARG A 32 -5.02 3.45 12.19
CA ARG A 32 -4.16 4.26 13.03
C ARG A 32 -4.92 4.94 14.18
N PHE A 33 -6.08 5.52 13.90
CA PHE A 33 -6.87 6.23 14.89
C PHE A 33 -7.53 5.28 15.89
N PHE A 34 -8.08 4.16 15.42
CA PHE A 34 -8.85 3.24 16.26
C PHE A 34 -7.99 2.17 16.94
N LEU A 35 -6.92 1.67 16.33
CA LEU A 35 -6.14 0.56 16.90
C LEU A 35 -4.79 1.00 17.48
N ILE A 36 -4.08 1.89 16.79
CA ILE A 36 -2.68 2.20 17.13
C ILE A 36 -2.56 3.37 18.11
N ARG A 37 -3.48 4.34 18.07
CA ARG A 37 -3.40 5.58 18.86
C ARG A 37 -3.30 5.31 20.36
N ASP A 38 -4.11 4.40 20.87
CA ASP A 38 -4.16 4.12 22.31
C ASP A 38 -3.00 3.21 22.74
N ALA A 39 -2.70 2.17 21.96
CA ALA A 39 -1.57 1.28 22.21
C ALA A 39 -0.22 2.02 22.15
N GLY A 40 -0.05 2.95 21.22
CA GLY A 40 1.21 3.68 21.01
C GLY A 40 1.65 4.54 22.21
N ARG A 41 0.75 4.84 23.14
CA ARG A 41 1.10 5.56 24.39
C ARG A 41 1.95 4.70 25.32
N TYR A 42 1.76 3.38 25.28
CA TYR A 42 2.40 2.42 26.18
C TYR A 42 3.69 1.80 25.62
N VAL A 43 4.02 2.10 24.36
CA VAL A 43 5.15 1.50 23.64
C VAL A 43 6.32 2.47 23.53
N GLY A 44 7.55 1.99 23.69
CA GLY A 44 8.77 2.80 23.57
C GLY A 44 8.99 3.43 22.19
N PRO A 45 9.85 4.46 22.07
CA PRO A 45 10.04 5.23 20.83
C PRO A 45 10.54 4.38 19.64
N ALA A 46 11.43 3.42 19.87
CA ALA A 46 11.95 2.55 18.81
C ALA A 46 10.85 1.65 18.21
N ARG A 47 10.04 1.00 19.06
CA ARG A 47 8.91 0.17 18.62
C ARG A 47 7.78 0.99 17.99
N ARG A 48 7.55 2.22 18.46
CA ARG A 48 6.63 3.16 17.79
C ARG A 48 7.07 3.46 16.36
N LEU A 49 8.37 3.72 16.14
CA LEU A 49 8.89 3.95 14.81
C LEU A 49 8.74 2.70 13.94
N PHE A 50 9.06 1.52 14.48
CA PHE A 50 8.88 0.24 13.80
C PHE A 50 7.42 0.04 13.37
N SER A 51 6.48 0.09 14.32
CA SER A 51 5.03 -0.06 14.09
C SER A 51 4.53 0.95 13.03
N ARG A 52 5.00 2.20 13.09
CA ARG A 52 4.63 3.22 12.10
C ARG A 52 5.08 2.84 10.69
N TRP A 53 6.31 2.37 10.50
CA TRP A 53 6.83 2.05 9.17
C TRP A 53 6.32 0.71 8.65
N ILE A 54 6.25 -0.31 9.49
CA ILE A 54 5.73 -1.63 9.08
C ILE A 54 4.27 -1.50 8.63
N THR A 55 3.42 -0.79 9.38
CA THR A 55 2.03 -0.57 8.95
C THR A 55 1.98 0.21 7.64
N ARG A 56 2.76 1.27 7.47
CA ARG A 56 2.79 2.03 6.20
C ARG A 56 3.19 1.16 5.01
N LEU A 57 4.25 0.36 5.15
CA LEU A 57 4.74 -0.49 4.07
C LEU A 57 3.79 -1.66 3.79
N SER A 58 3.20 -2.27 4.81
CA SER A 58 2.18 -3.31 4.63
C SER A 58 0.96 -2.78 3.88
N PHE A 59 0.48 -1.57 4.22
CA PHE A 59 -0.62 -0.94 3.51
C PHE A 59 -0.25 -0.54 2.08
N LEU A 60 0.98 -0.05 1.86
CA LEU A 60 1.48 0.28 0.54
C LEU A 60 1.55 -0.96 -0.36
N TRP A 61 1.99 -2.10 0.16
CA TRP A 61 2.15 -3.31 -0.64
C TRP A 61 0.85 -4.10 -0.76
N ILE A 62 0.32 -4.54 0.38
CA ILE A 62 -0.84 -5.42 0.42
C ILE A 62 -2.11 -4.63 0.15
N GLY A 63 -2.23 -3.44 0.74
CA GLY A 63 -3.39 -2.58 0.54
C GLY A 63 -3.52 -2.13 -0.90
N SER A 64 -2.46 -1.57 -1.50
CA SER A 64 -2.54 -1.12 -2.90
C SER A 64 -2.83 -2.26 -3.88
N ILE A 65 -2.23 -3.45 -3.70
CA ILE A 65 -2.52 -4.61 -4.54
C ILE A 65 -3.97 -5.08 -4.32
N GLY A 66 -4.38 -5.28 -3.07
CA GLY A 66 -5.71 -5.81 -2.73
C GLY A 66 -6.85 -4.88 -3.14
N TYR A 67 -6.70 -3.57 -2.93
CA TYR A 67 -7.66 -2.58 -3.45
C TYR A 67 -7.55 -2.39 -4.96
N GLY A 68 -6.39 -2.63 -5.56
CA GLY A 68 -6.23 -2.66 -7.02
C GLY A 68 -7.13 -3.68 -7.70
N PHE A 69 -7.38 -4.83 -7.05
CA PHE A 69 -8.33 -5.81 -7.55
C PHE A 69 -9.77 -5.32 -7.58
N ALA A 70 -10.15 -4.29 -6.81
CA ALA A 70 -11.53 -3.79 -6.74
C ALA A 70 -12.08 -3.28 -8.08
N VAL A 71 -11.22 -3.08 -9.08
CA VAL A 71 -11.61 -2.79 -10.47
C VAL A 71 -12.38 -3.96 -11.10
N ILE A 72 -12.18 -5.20 -10.61
CA ILE A 72 -12.92 -6.39 -11.02
C ILE A 72 -14.20 -6.48 -10.17
N PRO A 73 -15.43 -6.46 -10.73
CA PRO A 73 -16.64 -6.21 -9.95
C PRO A 73 -16.88 -7.16 -8.78
N VAL A 74 -17.10 -8.45 -9.04
CA VAL A 74 -17.50 -9.40 -7.99
C VAL A 74 -16.27 -9.99 -7.29
N VAL A 75 -15.33 -10.53 -8.08
CA VAL A 75 -14.12 -11.18 -7.54
C VAL A 75 -13.21 -10.16 -6.87
N GLY A 76 -13.09 -8.97 -7.45
CA GLY A 76 -12.25 -7.91 -6.92
C GLY A 76 -12.79 -7.28 -5.65
N ALA A 77 -14.10 -7.07 -5.55
CA ALA A 77 -14.73 -6.59 -4.32
C ALA A 77 -14.51 -7.57 -3.15
N ALA A 78 -14.63 -8.88 -3.40
CA ALA A 78 -14.35 -9.90 -2.39
C ALA A 78 -12.89 -9.88 -1.94
N LEU A 79 -11.94 -9.76 -2.88
CA LEU A 79 -10.51 -9.64 -2.56
C LEU A 79 -10.17 -8.35 -1.81
N ALA A 80 -10.78 -7.23 -2.17
CA ALA A 80 -10.61 -5.96 -1.47
C ALA A 80 -11.15 -6.03 -0.04
N ALA A 81 -12.32 -6.64 0.16
CA ALA A 81 -12.90 -6.87 1.49
C ALA A 81 -12.03 -7.81 2.34
N ALA A 82 -11.53 -8.90 1.75
CA ALA A 82 -10.60 -9.81 2.40
C ALA A 82 -9.29 -9.10 2.79
N THR A 83 -8.78 -8.23 1.92
CA THR A 83 -7.60 -7.40 2.20
C THR A 83 -7.86 -6.44 3.36
N PHE A 84 -9.02 -5.77 3.37
CA PHE A 84 -9.43 -4.88 4.45
C PHE A 84 -9.45 -5.62 5.79
N ALA A 85 -10.15 -6.75 5.85
CA ALA A 85 -10.27 -7.56 7.06
C ALA A 85 -8.92 -8.13 7.50
N GLY A 86 -8.16 -8.71 6.56
CA GLY A 86 -6.86 -9.32 6.82
C GLY A 86 -5.83 -8.33 7.35
N LEU A 87 -5.72 -7.14 6.74
CA LEU A 87 -4.80 -6.11 7.23
C LEU A 87 -5.21 -5.58 8.61
N THR A 88 -6.51 -5.36 8.83
CA THR A 88 -7.02 -4.92 10.13
C THR A 88 -6.71 -5.94 11.22
N TRP A 89 -6.99 -7.21 10.94
CA TRP A 89 -6.72 -8.33 11.85
C TRP A 89 -5.21 -8.48 12.13
N LEU A 90 -4.37 -8.43 11.09
CA LEU A 90 -2.92 -8.56 11.23
C LEU A 90 -2.35 -7.43 12.08
N VAL A 91 -2.73 -6.18 11.82
CA VAL A 91 -2.27 -5.04 12.61
C VAL A 91 -2.76 -5.13 14.05
N HIS A 92 -4.01 -5.52 14.27
CA HIS A 92 -4.57 -5.67 15.62
C HIS A 92 -3.78 -6.69 16.45
N ASN A 93 -3.58 -7.90 15.92
CA ASN A 93 -2.85 -8.96 16.61
C ASN A 93 -1.38 -8.58 16.82
N TYR A 94 -0.75 -7.94 15.84
CA TYR A 94 0.63 -7.47 15.97
C TYR A 94 0.77 -6.43 17.09
N VAL A 95 -0.19 -5.51 17.22
CA VAL A 95 -0.19 -4.50 18.30
C VAL A 95 -0.32 -5.17 19.66
N LEU A 96 -1.25 -6.12 19.83
CA LEU A 96 -1.42 -6.85 21.08
C LEU A 96 -0.16 -7.62 21.46
N TRP A 97 0.41 -8.38 20.52
CA TRP A 97 1.65 -9.11 20.72
C TRP A 97 2.84 -8.19 21.04
N SER A 98 2.93 -7.02 20.39
CA SER A 98 3.98 -6.05 20.68
C SER A 98 3.82 -5.42 22.07
N LEU A 99 2.60 -5.25 22.58
CA LEU A 99 2.36 -4.72 23.92
C LEU A 99 2.80 -5.73 24.99
N GLU A 100 2.47 -7.00 24.80
CA GLU A 100 2.89 -8.09 25.70
C GLU A 100 4.42 -8.15 25.80
N ARG A 101 5.12 -8.14 24.66
CA ARG A 101 6.59 -8.15 24.66
C ARG A 101 7.23 -6.90 25.23
N GLU A 102 6.57 -5.75 25.13
CA GLU A 102 7.04 -4.51 25.76
C GLU A 102 6.84 -4.56 27.28
N ALA A 103 5.73 -5.13 27.76
CA ALA A 103 5.50 -5.38 29.18
C ALA A 103 6.58 -6.30 29.77
N GLU A 104 7.02 -7.30 28.99
CA GLU A 104 8.14 -8.19 29.33
C GLU A 104 9.53 -7.58 29.09
N ARG A 105 9.61 -6.30 28.67
CA ARG A 105 10.86 -5.57 28.34
C ARG A 105 11.74 -6.29 27.31
N MET A 106 11.15 -7.10 26.44
CA MET A 106 11.91 -7.80 25.43
C MET A 106 12.35 -6.85 24.31
N PRO A 107 13.53 -7.06 23.72
CA PRO A 107 13.95 -6.30 22.55
C PRO A 107 13.14 -6.70 21.30
N LEU A 108 13.14 -5.81 20.29
CA LEU A 108 12.63 -6.11 18.94
C LEU A 108 13.25 -7.40 18.41
N ALA A 109 12.42 -8.31 17.93
CA ALA A 109 12.86 -9.56 17.36
C ALA A 109 13.66 -9.30 16.07
N ARG A 110 14.62 -10.18 15.77
CA ARG A 110 15.44 -10.08 14.56
C ARG A 110 14.60 -10.19 13.29
N TRP A 111 13.57 -11.03 13.30
CA TRP A 111 12.66 -11.22 12.17
C TRP A 111 11.85 -9.94 11.86
N GLU A 112 11.42 -9.19 12.89
CA GLU A 112 10.71 -7.92 12.71
C GLU A 112 11.57 -6.95 11.89
N LYS A 113 12.84 -6.80 12.28
CA LYS A 113 13.81 -5.96 11.57
C LYS A 113 14.03 -6.46 10.14
N ALA A 114 14.17 -7.77 9.95
CA ALA A 114 14.37 -8.35 8.63
C ALA A 114 13.19 -8.06 7.69
N VAL A 115 11.95 -8.20 8.16
CA VAL A 115 10.74 -7.88 7.38
C VAL A 115 10.70 -6.40 7.00
N LEU A 116 11.00 -5.50 7.95
CA LEU A 116 11.01 -4.07 7.67
C LEU A 116 12.07 -3.68 6.63
N VAL A 117 13.28 -4.24 6.75
CA VAL A 117 14.37 -4.00 5.79
C VAL A 117 13.99 -4.54 4.41
N LEU A 118 13.44 -5.76 4.34
CA LEU A 118 13.00 -6.37 3.08
C LEU A 118 11.96 -5.49 2.38
N LEU A 119 10.92 -5.04 3.11
CA LEU A 119 9.89 -4.18 2.56
C LEU A 119 10.44 -2.82 2.12
N ALA A 120 11.36 -2.23 2.88
CA ALA A 120 11.98 -0.96 2.52
C ALA A 120 12.81 -1.09 1.23
N VAL A 121 13.67 -2.10 1.13
CA VAL A 121 14.47 -2.36 -0.07
C VAL A 121 13.58 -2.64 -1.27
N ALA A 122 12.57 -3.51 -1.11
CA ALA A 122 11.62 -3.80 -2.17
C ALA A 122 10.91 -2.51 -2.66
N THR A 123 10.53 -1.62 -1.75
CA THR A 123 9.87 -0.35 -2.10
C THR A 123 10.81 0.54 -2.92
N VAL A 124 12.07 0.68 -2.51
CA VAL A 124 13.07 1.49 -3.25
C VAL A 124 13.31 0.91 -4.64
N VAL A 125 13.46 -0.41 -4.76
CA VAL A 125 13.66 -1.09 -6.03
C VAL A 125 12.48 -0.89 -6.96
N ILE A 126 11.25 -1.06 -6.48
CA ILE A 126 10.05 -0.82 -7.31
C ILE A 126 9.96 0.64 -7.76
N LEU A 127 10.20 1.60 -6.87
CA LEU A 127 10.16 3.01 -7.25
C LEU A 127 11.20 3.33 -8.35
N ALA A 128 12.42 2.78 -8.23
CA ALA A 128 13.43 2.92 -9.27
C ALA A 128 12.97 2.31 -10.61
N VAL A 129 12.40 1.11 -10.60
CA VAL A 129 11.83 0.46 -11.79
C VAL A 129 10.73 1.31 -12.42
N VAL A 130 9.79 1.83 -11.62
CA VAL A 130 8.69 2.68 -12.10
C VAL A 130 9.23 3.96 -12.76
N VAL A 131 10.24 4.61 -12.16
CA VAL A 131 10.87 5.81 -12.73
C VAL A 131 11.52 5.48 -14.08
N VAL A 132 12.31 4.41 -14.16
CA VAL A 132 12.97 3.98 -15.40
C VAL A 132 11.95 3.67 -16.49
N LEU A 133 10.89 2.92 -16.17
CA LEU A 133 9.83 2.59 -17.12
C LEU A 133 9.09 3.84 -17.62
N THR A 134 8.77 4.77 -16.71
CA THR A 134 8.09 6.02 -17.08
C THR A 134 8.96 6.86 -18.00
N ALA A 135 10.25 6.97 -17.72
CA ALA A 135 11.20 7.68 -18.58
C ALA A 135 11.34 7.00 -19.96
N ALA A 136 11.44 5.67 -20.00
CA ALA A 136 11.53 4.91 -21.24
C ALA A 136 10.27 5.07 -22.10
N VAL A 137 9.08 5.04 -21.49
CA VAL A 137 7.81 5.27 -22.20
C VAL A 137 7.74 6.70 -22.73
N GLY A 138 8.09 7.71 -21.92
CA GLY A 138 8.12 9.11 -22.35
C GLY A 138 9.08 9.34 -23.52
N TRP A 139 10.26 8.71 -23.47
CA TRP A 139 11.23 8.75 -24.56
C TRP A 139 10.68 8.13 -25.85
N SER A 140 10.06 6.95 -25.76
CA SER A 140 9.44 6.28 -26.92
C SER A 140 8.34 7.13 -27.57
N PHE A 141 7.51 7.80 -26.78
CA PHE A 141 6.48 8.71 -27.31
C PHE A 141 7.10 9.92 -28.04
N ALA A 142 8.18 10.49 -27.51
CA ALA A 142 8.87 11.60 -28.16
C ALA A 142 9.39 11.20 -29.55
N GLN A 143 9.98 10.01 -29.67
CA GLN A 143 10.48 9.50 -30.96
C GLN A 143 9.35 9.27 -31.98
N ILE A 144 8.21 8.75 -31.55
CA ILE A 144 7.05 8.52 -32.44
C ILE A 144 6.51 9.86 -32.97
N MET A 145 6.42 10.88 -32.12
CA MET A 145 5.94 12.20 -32.52
C MET A 145 6.88 12.88 -33.53
N GLU A 146 8.20 12.71 -33.36
CA GLU A 146 9.20 13.20 -34.33
C GLU A 146 9.10 12.49 -35.68
N TYR A 147 8.84 11.18 -35.68
CA TYR A 147 8.67 10.41 -36.91
C TYR A 147 7.40 10.77 -37.69
N VAL A 148 6.28 11.03 -36.99
CA VAL A 148 4.99 11.38 -37.62
C VAL A 148 4.94 12.85 -38.07
N GLY A 149 5.71 13.73 -37.41
CA GLY A 149 5.78 15.15 -37.76
C GLY A 149 6.66 15.49 -38.96
N ASN A 150 7.49 14.55 -39.42
CA ASN A 150 8.31 14.64 -40.64
C ASN A 150 7.63 13.94 -41.81
#